data_AF-A0A7W9NML4-F1
#
_entry.id   AF-A0A7W9NML4-F1
#
_cell.length_a   1.000
_cell.length_b   1.000
_cell.length_c   1.000
_cell.angle_alpha   90.00
_cell.angle_beta   90.00
_cell.angle_gamma   90.00
#
_symmetry.space_group_name_H-M   'P 1'
#
loop_
_entity.id
_entity.type
_entity.pdbx_description
1 polymer ?
#
loop_
_entity_poly.entity_id
_entity_poly.type
_entity_poly.pdbx_seq_one_letter_code
_entity_poly.pdbx_strand_id
1 'polypeptide(L)'
;MTRVKGGAAVLAKPQKITFAVGALNVAAAALHVFPLSPAQHWAQLLTGVAGLLLAGSVDRARLFGLLLVIGYGAMLAWELTTTTDFGAWLPARMIVSGVVIEVVACGTASGR
;
A
#
# COMPACT_ATOMS: atom_id res chain seq x y z
N MET A 1 -2.95 36.53 -11.28
CA MET A 1 -3.34 35.86 -12.53
C MET A 1 -2.95 34.39 -12.45
N THR A 2 -3.90 33.55 -12.03
CA THR A 2 -3.76 32.10 -11.88
C THR A 2 -3.83 31.44 -13.26
N ARG A 3 -2.69 30.97 -13.76
CA ARG A 3 -2.64 30.19 -14.99
C ARG A 3 -3.13 28.78 -14.67
N VAL A 4 -4.44 28.56 -14.85
CA VAL A 4 -5.03 27.22 -14.88
C VAL A 4 -4.52 26.53 -16.15
N LYS A 5 -3.36 25.89 -16.07
CA LYS A 5 -2.93 24.92 -17.07
C LYS A 5 -3.65 23.62 -16.76
N GLY A 6 -4.70 23.34 -17.53
CA GLY A 6 -5.21 21.99 -17.70
C GLY A 6 -4.07 21.08 -18.15
N GLY A 7 -3.60 20.24 -17.24
CA GLY A 7 -2.58 19.23 -17.46
C GLY A 7 -2.69 18.31 -16.28
N ALA A 8 -3.05 17.05 -16.52
CA ALA A 8 -3.20 16.04 -15.48
C ALA A 8 -2.06 16.17 -14.48
N ALA A 9 -2.37 16.37 -13.20
CA ALA A 9 -1.36 16.50 -12.16
C ALA A 9 -0.42 15.29 -12.29
N VAL A 10 0.82 15.53 -12.73
CA VAL A 10 1.78 14.45 -12.93
C VAL A 10 2.13 13.95 -11.53
N LEU A 11 1.48 12.86 -11.12
CA LEU A 11 1.74 12.22 -9.84
C LEU A 11 3.22 11.92 -9.71
N ALA A 12 3.79 12.24 -8.55
CA ALA A 12 5.15 11.83 -8.22
C ALA A 12 5.23 10.29 -8.22
N LYS A 13 6.42 9.73 -8.48
CA LYS A 13 6.66 8.28 -8.49
C LYS A 13 6.05 7.54 -7.28
N PRO A 14 6.27 7.98 -6.01
CA PRO A 14 5.67 7.29 -4.86
C PRO A 14 4.13 7.34 -4.88
N GLN A 15 3.53 8.43 -5.33
CA GLN A 15 2.06 8.54 -5.44
C GLN A 15 1.49 7.56 -6.46
N LYS A 16 2.17 7.39 -7.61
CA LYS A 16 1.76 6.40 -8.63
C LYS A 16 1.81 4.98 -8.08
N ILE A 17 2.86 4.64 -7.33
CA ILE A 17 3.01 3.32 -6.74
C ILE A 17 1.94 3.10 -5.67
N THR A 18 1.73 4.06 -4.76
CA THR A 18 0.67 3.97 -3.74
C THR A 18 -0.70 3.80 -4.36
N PHE A 19 -1.01 4.54 -5.43
CA PHE A 19 -2.27 4.39 -6.16
C PHE A 19 -2.38 2.99 -6.80
N ALA A 20 -1.34 2.52 -7.46
CA ALA A 20 -1.33 1.20 -8.09
C ALA A 20 -1.51 0.07 -7.05
N VAL A 21 -0.80 0.15 -5.92
CA VAL A 21 -0.96 -0.79 -4.79
C VAL A 21 -2.38 -0.74 -4.25
N GLY A 22 -2.95 0.45 -4.09
CA GLY A 22 -4.34 0.62 -3.67
C GLY A 22 -5.33 -0.05 -4.64
N ALA A 23 -5.23 0.29 -5.92
CA ALA A 23 -6.08 -0.22 -6.97
C ALA A 23 -6.00 -1.74 -7.12
N LEU A 24 -4.78 -2.31 -7.10
CA LEU A 24 -4.57 -3.75 -7.19
C LEU A 24 -5.17 -4.48 -6.00
N ASN A 25 -5.09 -3.92 -4.79
CA ASN A 25 -5.69 -4.54 -3.60
C ASN A 25 -7.21 -4.51 -3.63
N VAL A 26 -7.82 -3.40 -4.08
CA VAL A 26 -9.28 -3.34 -4.29
C VAL A 26 -9.71 -4.34 -5.36
N ALA A 27 -9.02 -4.37 -6.51
CA ALA A 27 -9.33 -5.28 -7.60
C ALA A 27 -9.20 -6.75 -7.17
N ALA A 28 -8.11 -7.09 -6.48
CA ALA A 28 -7.89 -8.44 -5.99
C ALA A 28 -8.92 -8.86 -4.91
N ALA A 29 -9.48 -7.90 -4.16
CA ALA A 29 -10.50 -8.17 -3.15
C ALA A 29 -11.83 -8.43 -3.86
N ALA A 30 -12.24 -7.52 -4.75
CA ALA A 30 -13.46 -7.65 -5.54
C ALA A 30 -13.51 -8.97 -6.35
N LEU A 31 -12.38 -9.36 -6.95
CA LEU A 31 -12.27 -10.57 -7.77
C LEU A 31 -11.97 -11.85 -6.97
N HIS A 32 -11.84 -11.78 -5.63
CA HIS A 32 -11.53 -12.93 -4.78
C HIS A 32 -10.30 -13.74 -5.25
N VAL A 33 -9.25 -13.02 -5.69
CA VAL A 33 -8.09 -13.62 -6.40
C VAL A 33 -7.28 -14.56 -5.51
N PHE A 34 -7.34 -14.38 -4.18
CA PHE A 34 -6.53 -15.10 -3.23
C PHE A 34 -7.39 -15.87 -2.21
N PRO A 35 -6.96 -17.07 -1.77
CA PRO A 35 -7.63 -17.81 -0.70
C PRO A 35 -7.31 -17.15 0.64
N LEU A 36 -8.02 -16.07 0.96
CA LEU A 36 -7.86 -15.31 2.19
C LEU A 36 -8.97 -15.64 3.18
N SER A 37 -8.63 -15.60 4.46
CA SER A 37 -9.67 -15.63 5.50
C SER A 37 -10.58 -14.40 5.37
N PRO A 38 -11.83 -14.45 5.88
CA PRO A 38 -12.74 -13.30 5.83
C PRO A 38 -12.13 -12.02 6.43
N ALA A 39 -11.37 -12.15 7.53
CA ALA A 39 -10.67 -11.03 8.15
C ALA A 39 -9.56 -10.46 7.24
N GLN A 40 -8.76 -11.33 6.63
CA GLN A 40 -7.71 -10.95 5.69
C GLN A 40 -8.28 -10.29 4.42
N HIS A 41 -9.44 -10.73 3.95
CA HIS A 41 -10.14 -10.13 2.82
C HIS A 41 -10.55 -8.68 3.12
N TRP A 42 -11.13 -8.43 4.29
CA TRP A 42 -11.46 -7.07 4.73
C TRP A 42 -10.22 -6.20 4.91
N ALA A 43 -9.15 -6.74 5.50
CA ALA A 43 -7.88 -6.04 5.66
C ALA A 43 -7.31 -5.60 4.30
N GLN A 44 -7.34 -6.49 3.29
CA GLN A 44 -6.93 -6.19 1.93
C GLN A 44 -7.78 -5.07 1.31
N LEU A 45 -9.11 -5.14 1.44
CA LEU A 45 -10.01 -4.13 0.86
C LEU A 45 -9.79 -2.76 1.50
N LEU A 46 -9.74 -2.69 2.83
CA LEU A 46 -9.47 -1.45 3.57
C LEU A 46 -8.11 -0.87 3.20
N THR A 47 -7.10 -1.72 3.04
CA THR A 47 -5.77 -1.32 2.58
C THR A 47 -5.81 -0.76 1.16
N GLY A 48 -6.57 -1.39 0.27
CA GLY A 48 -6.76 -0.91 -1.08
C GLY A 48 -7.38 0.48 -1.13
N VAL A 49 -8.49 0.68 -0.40
CA VAL A 49 -9.18 1.98 -0.30
C VAL A 49 -8.26 3.04 0.31
N ALA A 50 -7.54 2.71 1.39
CA ALA A 50 -6.58 3.61 2.01
C ALA A 50 -5.47 4.05 1.03
N GLY A 51 -4.93 3.13 0.24
CA GLY A 51 -3.93 3.44 -0.79
C GLY A 51 -4.46 4.42 -1.85
N LEU A 52 -5.70 4.24 -2.30
CA LEU A 52 -6.34 5.17 -3.25
C LEU A 52 -6.52 6.57 -2.65
N LEU A 53 -6.92 6.67 -1.38
CA LEU A 53 -7.13 7.94 -0.69
C LEU A 53 -5.82 8.67 -0.36
N LEU A 54 -4.78 7.92 0.00
CA LEU A 54 -3.50 8.46 0.47
C LEU A 54 -2.50 8.76 -0.66
N ALA A 55 -2.77 8.32 -1.90
CA ALA A 55 -1.96 8.67 -3.07
C ALA A 55 -1.96 10.18 -3.41
N GLY A 56 -2.83 10.99 -2.78
CA GLY A 56 -3.00 12.42 -3.06
C GLY A 56 -1.78 13.30 -2.73
N SER A 57 -0.84 12.86 -1.89
CA SER A 57 0.43 13.56 -1.65
C SER A 57 1.57 12.59 -1.36
N VAL A 58 2.81 13.02 -1.57
CA VAL A 58 4.01 12.20 -1.29
C VAL A 58 4.10 11.85 0.20
N ASP A 59 3.83 12.79 1.10
CA ASP A 59 3.90 12.54 2.55
C ASP A 59 2.87 11.51 3.01
N ARG A 60 1.65 11.55 2.43
CA ARG A 60 0.60 10.56 2.70
C ARG A 60 0.95 9.20 2.11
N ALA A 61 1.56 9.17 0.92
CA ALA A 61 2.05 7.94 0.32
C ALA A 61 3.12 7.27 1.19
N ARG A 62 4.06 8.06 1.75
CA ARG A 62 5.06 7.57 2.71
C ARG A 62 4.43 7.03 3.98
N LEU A 63 3.56 7.84 4.61
CA LEU A 63 2.84 7.40 5.81
C LEU A 63 2.10 6.08 5.57
N PHE A 64 1.46 5.93 4.42
CA PHE A 64 0.82 4.67 4.02
C PHE A 64 1.83 3.52 3.91
N GLY A 65 2.96 3.73 3.24
CA GLY A 65 4.04 2.74 3.15
C GLY A 65 4.54 2.27 4.52
N LEU A 66 4.78 3.21 5.45
CA LEU A 66 5.16 2.89 6.83
C LEU A 66 4.08 2.11 7.57
N LEU A 67 2.81 2.52 7.44
CA LEU A 67 1.68 1.82 8.05
C LEU A 67 1.55 0.39 7.52
N LEU A 68 1.80 0.15 6.24
CA LEU A 68 1.83 -1.19 5.67
C LEU A 68 2.92 -2.05 6.31
N VAL A 69 4.14 -1.53 6.40
CA VAL A 69 5.27 -2.28 7.00
C VAL A 69 5.02 -2.58 8.47
N ILE A 70 4.59 -1.60 9.25
CA ILE A 70 4.38 -1.76 10.70
C ILE A 70 3.16 -2.64 10.97
N GLY A 71 2.01 -2.32 10.37
CA GLY A 71 0.75 -3.01 10.63
C GLY A 71 0.80 -4.48 10.20
N TYR A 72 1.26 -4.74 8.97
CA TYR A 72 1.38 -6.12 8.49
C TYR A 72 2.62 -6.83 9.03
N GLY A 73 3.67 -6.12 9.43
CA GLY A 73 4.81 -6.69 10.16
C GLY A 73 4.39 -7.23 11.52
N ALA A 74 3.58 -6.48 12.28
CA ALA A 74 3.02 -6.93 13.54
C ALA A 74 2.07 -8.11 13.36
N MET A 75 1.22 -8.06 12.32
CA MET A 75 0.33 -9.17 11.96
C MET A 75 1.13 -10.44 11.64
N LEU A 76 2.18 -10.33 10.83
CA LEU A 76 3.05 -11.45 10.49
C LEU A 76 3.74 -12.03 11.73
N ALA A 77 4.27 -11.18 12.61
CA ALA A 77 4.89 -11.61 13.86
C ALA A 77 3.90 -12.37 14.76
N TRP A 78 2.65 -11.91 14.81
CA TRP A 78 1.59 -12.60 15.55
C TRP A 78 1.21 -13.95 14.93
N GLU A 79 1.05 -14.02 13.59
CA GLU A 79 0.74 -15.28 12.90
C GLU A 79 1.84 -16.34 13.11
N LEU A 80 3.11 -15.90 13.06
CA LEU A 80 4.28 -16.77 13.30
C LEU A 80 4.34 -17.32 14.72
N THR A 81 3.83 -16.60 15.73
CA THR A 81 3.83 -17.08 17.13
C THR A 81 2.62 -17.91 17.51
N THR A 82 1.49 -17.73 16.81
CA THR A 82 0.20 -18.29 17.25
C THR A 82 -0.32 -19.46 16.43
N THR A 83 -0.02 -19.53 15.13
CA THR A 83 -0.77 -20.44 14.24
C THR A 83 0.12 -21.35 13.40
N THR A 84 1.40 -21.03 13.19
CA THR A 84 2.34 -21.76 12.28
C THR A 84 1.74 -22.04 10.89
N ASP A 85 0.67 -21.32 10.53
CA ASP A 85 -0.12 -21.58 9.34
C ASP A 85 0.36 -20.62 8.26
N PHE A 86 0.57 -21.12 7.04
CA PHE A 86 1.21 -20.41 5.93
C PHE A 86 0.29 -19.34 5.28
N GLY A 87 -0.60 -18.72 6.06
CA GLY A 87 -1.44 -17.58 5.68
C GLY A 87 -0.67 -16.25 5.54
N ALA A 88 0.63 -16.25 5.85
CA ALA A 88 1.55 -15.11 5.83
C ALA A 88 1.71 -14.39 4.47
N TRP A 89 1.10 -14.91 3.40
CA TRP A 89 1.20 -14.33 2.06
C TRP A 89 0.66 -12.89 1.98
N LEU A 90 -0.49 -12.62 2.62
CA LEU A 90 -1.06 -11.27 2.67
C LEU A 90 -0.14 -10.30 3.44
N PRO A 91 0.28 -10.60 4.68
CA PRO A 91 1.25 -9.75 5.37
C PRO A 91 2.54 -9.51 4.59
N ALA A 92 3.14 -10.56 4.04
CA ALA A 92 4.41 -10.46 3.32
C ALA A 92 4.34 -9.48 2.13
N ARG A 93 3.34 -9.62 1.25
CA ARG A 93 3.22 -8.73 0.08
C ARG A 93 2.89 -7.28 0.46
N MET A 94 2.16 -7.08 1.56
CA MET A 94 1.83 -5.74 2.04
C MET A 94 3.07 -5.05 2.60
N ILE A 95 3.90 -5.78 3.36
CA ILE A 95 5.21 -5.30 3.81
C ILE A 95 6.08 -4.94 2.62
N VAL A 96 6.21 -5.83 1.61
CA VAL A 96 6.98 -5.55 0.39
C VAL A 96 6.45 -4.30 -0.33
N SER A 97 5.14 -4.16 -0.45
CA SER A 97 4.52 -2.96 -1.07
C SER A 97 4.88 -1.69 -0.29
N GLY A 98 4.82 -1.73 1.04
CA GLY A 98 5.21 -0.62 1.90
C GLY A 98 6.68 -0.24 1.78
N VAL A 99 7.58 -1.24 1.76
CA VAL A 99 9.03 -1.03 1.55
C VAL A 99 9.30 -0.37 0.19
N VAL A 100 8.65 -0.86 -0.88
CA VAL A 100 8.83 -0.29 -2.23
C VAL A 100 8.37 1.18 -2.27
N ILE A 101 7.25 1.51 -1.64
CA ILE A 101 6.77 2.89 -1.55
C ILE A 101 7.79 3.77 -0.83
N GLU A 102 8.34 3.34 0.31
CA GLU A 102 9.33 4.09 1.07
C GLU A 102 10.66 4.26 0.32
N VAL A 103 11.19 3.20 -0.29
CA VAL A 103 12.43 3.25 -1.07
C VAL A 103 12.29 4.25 -2.22
N VAL A 104 11.17 4.21 -2.94
CA VAL A 104 10.93 5.13 -4.05
C VAL A 104 10.73 6.56 -3.56
N ALA A 105 10.05 6.76 -2.42
CA ALA A 105 9.89 8.08 -1.83
C ALA A 105 11.24 8.67 -1.36
N CYS A 106 12.08 7.85 -0.73
CA CYS A 106 13.42 8.25 -0.28
C CYS A 106 14.34 8.58 -1.47
N GLY A 107 14.33 7.74 -2.52
CA GLY A 107 15.07 8.00 -3.76
C GLY A 107 14.64 9.29 -4.47
N THR A 108 13.36 9.68 -4.37
CA THR A 108 12.91 10.99 -4.89
C THR A 108 13.30 12.19 -4.03
N ALA A 109 13.65 11.98 -2.75
CA ALA A 109 14.13 13.03 -1.85
C ALA A 109 15.64 13.25 -1.99
N SER A 110 16.43 12.20 -2.24
CA SER A 110 17.90 12.27 -2.38
C SER A 110 18.38 12.82 -3.73
N GLY A 111 17.48 12.97 -4.72
CA GLY A 111 17.80 13.49 -6.05
C GLY A 111 17.47 14.98 -6.26
N ARG A 112 17.22 15.72 -5.18
CA ARG A 112 17.06 17.19 -5.18
C ARG A 112 18.19 17.83 -4.39
#